data_AF-A0A1V6Q1M3-F1
#
_entry.id   AF-A0A1V6Q1M3-F1
#
_cell.length_a   1.000
_cell.length_b   1.000
_cell.length_c   1.000
_cell.angle_alpha   90.00
_cell.angle_beta   90.00
_cell.angle_gamma   90.00
#
_symmetry.space_group_name_H-M   'P 1'
#
loop_
_entity.id
_entity.type
_entity.pdbx_description
1 polymer ?
#
loop_
_entity_poly.entity_id
_entity_poly.type
_entity_poly.pdbx_seq_one_letter_code
_entity_poly.pdbx_strand_id
1 'polypeptide(L)'
;MRYGNWDVLLFPDLCRVPIQEFKTQCFVAKDKGSPNLHKAAYQGNRPYYPDPNHYNQLPVLTTFISSLPADSRFRVSVHSWEKPRPSLAIESHMEPEDVLLFEARVYVDGVFIAGTIFGQRTDWPHVIELSTHLDREGNPDMMRFPPFHPEILGQKHWDIDDMNGRIRVVIAEGFSRPNRSPPFERYKDVVAMSFQHAPLGKYLVSHCQGIF
;
A
#
# COMPACT_ATOMS: atom_id res chain seq x y z
N MET A 1 4.30 -5.43 8.36
CA MET A 1 4.67 -6.25 7.19
C MET A 1 5.80 -5.55 6.45
N ARG A 2 6.95 -6.22 6.24
CA ARG A 2 8.18 -5.58 5.74
C ARG A 2 8.63 -6.12 4.38
N TYR A 3 9.00 -5.21 3.47
CA TYR A 3 9.65 -5.51 2.20
C TYR A 3 10.82 -4.54 1.95
N GLY A 4 12.05 -5.06 1.96
CA GLY A 4 13.25 -4.23 1.89
C GLY A 4 13.28 -3.19 3.00
N ASN A 5 13.32 -1.92 2.62
CA ASN A 5 13.30 -0.77 3.53
C ASN A 5 11.89 -0.34 3.95
N TRP A 6 10.84 -0.83 3.30
CA TRP A 6 9.45 -0.48 3.60
C TRP A 6 8.87 -1.39 4.67
N ASP A 7 8.20 -0.81 5.66
CA ASP A 7 7.39 -1.56 6.63
C ASP A 7 6.05 -0.85 6.81
N VAL A 8 4.97 -1.61 6.74
CA VAL A 8 3.60 -1.10 6.90
C VAL A 8 2.93 -1.86 8.03
N LEU A 9 2.41 -1.10 8.98
CA LEU A 9 1.72 -1.62 10.15
C LEU A 9 0.30 -1.06 10.18
N LEU A 10 -0.66 -1.87 10.62
CA LEU A 10 -2.03 -1.45 10.87
C LEU A 10 -2.26 -1.29 12.37
N PHE A 11 -2.96 -0.24 12.78
CA PHE A 11 -3.29 0.02 14.19
C PHE A 11 -4.81 0.13 14.36
N PRO A 12 -5.43 -0.50 15.36
CA PRO A 12 -6.81 -0.23 15.73
C PRO A 12 -6.93 1.17 16.33
N ASP A 13 -7.76 2.02 15.74
CA ASP A 13 -8.05 3.37 16.21
C ASP A 13 -6.79 4.12 16.75
N LEU A 14 -6.84 4.65 17.97
CA LEU A 14 -5.72 5.32 18.63
C LEU A 14 -4.77 4.38 19.40
N CYS A 15 -4.93 3.06 19.24
CA CYS A 15 -4.11 2.09 19.96
C CYS A 15 -2.64 2.19 19.53
N ARG A 16 -1.72 2.00 20.48
CA ARG A 16 -0.27 2.05 20.26
C ARG A 16 0.34 0.71 19.87
N VAL A 17 -0.47 -0.34 19.86
CA VAL A 17 -0.05 -1.70 19.52
C VAL A 17 -0.59 -2.02 18.12
N PRO A 18 0.28 -2.41 17.16
CA PRO A 18 -0.18 -2.77 15.83
C PRO A 18 -0.99 -4.07 15.87
N ILE A 19 -1.89 -4.24 14.90
CA ILE A 19 -2.63 -5.47 14.71
C ILE A 19 -1.64 -6.60 14.42
N GLN A 20 -1.80 -7.71 15.12
CA GLN A 20 -0.94 -8.87 14.95
C GLN A 20 -1.08 -9.48 13.55
N GLU A 21 0.07 -9.71 12.92
CA GLU A 21 0.22 -10.32 11.59
C GLU A 21 0.58 -11.82 11.72
N PHE A 22 0.10 -12.65 10.80
CA PHE A 22 0.33 -14.08 10.78
C PHE A 22 0.55 -14.61 9.36
N LYS A 23 1.45 -15.58 9.22
CA LYS A 23 1.72 -16.28 7.95
C LYS A 23 2.01 -15.32 6.79
N THR A 24 2.88 -14.34 7.02
CA THR A 24 3.29 -13.41 5.96
C THR A 24 4.02 -14.18 4.84
N GLN A 25 3.58 -13.98 3.61
CA GLN A 25 4.16 -14.59 2.41
C GLN A 25 4.40 -13.52 1.35
N CYS A 26 5.34 -13.77 0.43
CA CYS A 26 5.63 -12.88 -0.69
C CYS A 26 5.43 -13.62 -1.99
N PHE A 27 4.73 -12.98 -2.92
CA PHE A 27 4.46 -13.48 -4.25
C PHE A 27 4.83 -12.40 -5.28
N VAL A 28 4.86 -12.81 -6.54
CA VAL A 28 5.06 -11.90 -7.67
C VAL A 28 3.79 -11.88 -8.49
N ALA A 29 3.18 -10.69 -8.60
CA ALA A 29 2.03 -10.45 -9.46
C ALA A 29 2.44 -9.68 -10.72
N LYS A 30 1.56 -9.68 -11.72
CA LYS A 30 1.73 -8.78 -12.86
C LYS A 30 1.46 -7.35 -12.41
N ASP A 31 2.41 -6.46 -12.67
CA ASP A 31 2.24 -5.04 -12.46
C ASP A 31 1.23 -4.48 -13.47
N LYS A 32 0.09 -4.02 -12.94
CA LYS A 32 -1.01 -3.38 -13.69
C LYS A 32 -1.13 -1.88 -13.34
N GLY A 33 -0.36 -1.41 -12.36
CA GLY A 33 -0.52 -0.09 -11.71
C GLY A 33 0.53 0.95 -12.13
N SER A 34 1.52 0.55 -12.92
CA SER A 34 2.65 1.38 -13.37
C SER A 34 2.48 1.93 -14.79
N PRO A 35 1.85 3.10 -14.98
CA PRO A 35 1.50 3.63 -16.31
C PRO A 35 2.71 3.98 -17.18
N ASN A 36 3.84 4.33 -16.57
CA ASN A 36 5.02 4.83 -17.29
C ASN A 36 6.13 3.77 -17.45
N LEU A 37 6.14 2.72 -16.63
CA LEU A 37 7.03 1.57 -16.81
C LEU A 37 6.80 0.89 -18.17
N HIS A 38 5.54 0.80 -18.61
CA HIS A 38 5.20 0.30 -19.93
C HIS A 38 5.73 1.18 -21.07
N LYS A 39 5.78 2.50 -20.91
CA LYS A 39 6.27 3.42 -21.95
C LYS A 39 7.79 3.40 -22.08
N ALA A 40 8.50 3.28 -20.96
CA ALA A 40 9.96 3.23 -20.92
C ALA A 40 10.54 2.05 -21.71
N ALA A 41 9.85 0.89 -21.70
CA ALA A 41 10.26 -0.29 -22.47
C ALA A 41 10.28 -0.06 -24.00
N TYR A 42 9.52 0.91 -24.51
CA TYR A 42 9.40 1.19 -25.95
C TYR A 42 10.16 2.44 -26.41
N GLN A 43 10.76 3.22 -25.50
CA GLN A 43 11.42 4.50 -25.82
C GLN A 43 12.96 4.43 -25.84
N GLY A 44 13.57 3.30 -25.45
CA GLY A 44 15.02 3.12 -25.52
C GLY A 44 15.51 2.63 -26.89
N ASN A 45 16.53 3.30 -27.46
CA ASN A 45 17.34 2.80 -28.58
C ASN A 45 18.21 1.57 -28.16
N ARG A 46 17.62 0.52 -27.60
CA ARG A 46 18.32 -0.73 -27.27
C ARG A 46 17.88 -1.83 -28.26
N PRO A 47 18.82 -2.50 -28.95
CA PRO A 47 18.49 -3.56 -29.92
C PRO A 47 18.01 -4.86 -29.27
N TYR A 48 18.03 -4.94 -27.94
CA TYR A 48 17.46 -6.03 -27.17
C TYR A 48 16.13 -5.58 -26.59
N TYR A 49 15.03 -6.09 -27.16
CA TYR A 49 13.71 -6.03 -26.54
C TYR A 49 13.84 -6.64 -25.14
N PRO A 50 13.64 -5.86 -24.06
CA PRO A 50 13.60 -6.42 -22.73
C PRO A 50 12.42 -7.39 -22.68
N ASP A 51 12.60 -8.58 -22.09
CA ASP A 51 11.50 -9.52 -21.91
C ASP A 51 10.37 -8.82 -21.12
N PRO A 52 9.19 -8.59 -21.73
CA PRO A 52 8.08 -7.88 -21.09
C PRO A 52 7.62 -8.52 -19.78
N ASN A 53 7.93 -9.81 -19.58
CA ASN A 53 7.59 -10.54 -18.36
C ASN A 53 8.44 -10.14 -17.15
N HIS A 54 9.62 -9.55 -17.33
CA HIS A 54 10.50 -9.16 -16.23
C HIS A 54 10.25 -7.72 -15.76
N TYR A 55 9.77 -6.84 -16.65
CA TYR A 55 9.55 -5.43 -16.34
C TYR A 55 8.16 -5.12 -15.77
N ASN A 56 7.23 -6.08 -15.80
CA ASN A 56 5.87 -5.91 -15.30
C ASN A 56 5.59 -6.80 -14.09
N GLN A 57 6.51 -6.83 -13.13
CA GLN A 57 6.39 -7.63 -11.92
C GLN A 57 6.29 -6.75 -10.69
N LEU A 58 5.28 -7.02 -9.86
CA LEU A 58 5.04 -6.34 -8.60
C LEU A 58 5.15 -7.37 -7.46
N PRO A 59 6.08 -7.17 -6.50
CA PRO A 59 6.07 -7.92 -5.25
C PRO A 59 4.77 -7.65 -4.50
N VAL A 60 4.04 -8.70 -4.16
CA VAL A 60 2.84 -8.64 -3.33
C VAL A 60 3.09 -9.47 -2.07
N LEU A 61 3.18 -8.78 -0.95
CA LEU A 61 3.20 -9.44 0.34
C LEU A 61 1.77 -9.60 0.83
N THR A 62 1.46 -10.78 1.35
CA THR A 62 0.15 -11.09 1.93
C THR A 62 0.36 -11.53 3.37
N THR A 63 -0.54 -11.15 4.28
CA THR A 63 -0.54 -11.64 5.65
C THR A 63 -1.95 -11.74 6.17
N PHE A 64 -2.18 -12.63 7.14
CA PHE A 64 -3.41 -12.62 7.90
C PHE A 64 -3.28 -11.65 9.08
N ILE A 65 -4.35 -10.93 9.39
CA ILE A 65 -4.44 -10.09 10.58
C ILE A 65 -5.63 -10.48 11.43
N SER A 66 -5.55 -10.16 12.72
CA SER A 66 -6.70 -10.27 13.62
C SER A 66 -7.82 -9.33 13.14
N SER A 67 -9.03 -9.87 12.95
CA SER A 67 -10.21 -9.05 12.62
C SER A 67 -10.54 -8.04 13.70
N LEU A 68 -10.89 -6.83 13.27
CA LEU A 68 -11.63 -5.87 14.09
C LEU A 68 -13.14 -5.93 13.73
N PRO A 69 -14.04 -5.39 14.58
CA PRO A 69 -15.42 -5.19 14.19
C PRO A 69 -15.52 -4.36 12.91
N ALA A 70 -16.51 -4.67 12.06
CA ALA A 70 -16.82 -3.86 10.88
C ALA A 70 -17.03 -2.39 11.30
N ASP A 71 -16.60 -1.46 10.45
CA ASP A 71 -16.68 -0.01 10.66
C ASP A 71 -15.90 0.56 11.85
N SER A 72 -15.12 -0.29 12.53
CA SER A 72 -14.14 0.18 13.50
C SER A 72 -13.05 1.00 12.81
N ARG A 73 -12.52 1.99 13.51
CA ARG A 73 -11.46 2.85 12.98
C ARG A 73 -10.13 2.10 12.96
N PHE A 74 -9.32 2.37 11.95
CA PHE A 74 -7.94 1.91 11.91
C PHE A 74 -7.04 2.96 11.26
N ARG A 75 -5.74 2.84 11.50
CA ARG A 75 -4.71 3.70 10.89
C ARG A 75 -3.62 2.85 10.27
N VAL A 76 -3.01 3.38 9.21
CA VAL A 76 -1.87 2.77 8.52
C VAL A 76 -0.63 3.56 8.90
N SER A 77 0.39 2.89 9.44
CA SER A 77 1.71 3.47 9.68
C SER A 77 2.67 2.96 8.63
N VAL A 78 3.16 3.85 7.77
CA VAL A 78 4.19 3.55 6.77
C VAL A 78 5.54 3.97 7.35
N HIS A 79 6.52 3.08 7.25
CA HIS A 79 7.89 3.32 7.68
C HIS A 79 8.85 3.11 6.51
N SER A 80 9.91 3.90 6.48
CA SER A 80 11.14 3.53 5.80
C SER A 80 12.28 3.45 6.81
N TRP A 81 12.97 2.31 6.84
CA TRP A 81 14.08 2.07 7.78
C TRP A 81 15.37 2.80 7.40
N GLU A 82 15.45 3.26 6.16
CA GLU A 82 16.55 4.06 5.63
C GLU A 82 15.99 5.19 4.77
N LYS A 83 16.84 6.13 4.34
CA LYS A 83 16.44 7.12 3.34
C LYS A 83 16.02 6.41 2.04
N PRO A 84 14.75 6.51 1.59
CA PRO A 84 14.29 5.89 0.35
C PRO A 84 15.14 6.34 -0.85
N ARG A 85 15.55 5.39 -1.69
CA ARG A 85 16.36 5.64 -2.91
C ARG A 85 15.54 5.31 -4.16
N PRO A 86 15.78 6.00 -5.28
CA PRO A 86 15.13 5.66 -6.54
C PRO A 86 15.55 4.26 -6.97
N SER A 87 14.66 3.51 -7.63
CA SER A 87 15.09 2.36 -8.42
C SER A 87 15.91 2.79 -9.65
N LEU A 88 16.69 1.87 -10.22
CA LEU A 88 17.41 2.13 -11.48
C LEU A 88 16.48 2.52 -12.63
N ALA A 89 15.24 1.99 -12.62
CA ALA A 89 14.27 2.25 -13.68
C ALA A 89 13.81 3.71 -13.66
N ILE A 90 13.55 4.27 -12.47
CA ILE A 90 13.16 5.66 -12.33
C ILE A 90 14.37 6.60 -12.45
N GLU A 91 15.52 6.23 -11.87
CA GLU A 91 16.77 7.01 -11.90
C GLU A 91 17.24 7.31 -13.34
N SER A 92 17.12 6.33 -14.24
CA SER A 92 17.46 6.49 -15.66
C SER A 92 16.55 7.43 -16.46
N HIS A 93 15.41 7.82 -15.90
CA HIS A 93 14.42 8.70 -16.52
C HIS A 93 14.22 10.02 -15.75
N MET A 94 15.01 10.24 -14.70
CA MET A 94 14.98 11.49 -13.93
C MET A 94 15.71 12.61 -14.68
N GLU A 95 15.05 13.76 -14.79
CA GLU A 95 15.67 15.01 -15.21
C GLU A 95 16.31 15.75 -14.02
N PRO A 96 17.28 16.67 -14.23
CA PRO A 96 17.96 17.38 -13.14
C PRO A 96 17.05 18.16 -12.17
N GLU A 97 15.88 18.59 -12.64
CA GLU A 97 14.89 19.32 -11.83
C GLU A 97 13.81 18.40 -11.21
N ASP A 98 13.82 17.11 -11.57
CA ASP A 98 12.83 16.16 -11.06
C ASP A 98 13.07 15.90 -9.57
N VAL A 99 12.00 15.96 -8.78
CA VAL A 99 12.03 15.61 -7.35
C VAL A 99 11.52 14.20 -7.18
N LEU A 100 12.35 13.29 -6.65
CA LEU A 100 11.92 11.93 -6.32
C LEU A 100 10.89 11.96 -5.18
N LEU A 101 9.73 11.38 -5.45
CA LEU A 101 8.64 11.22 -4.49
C LEU A 101 8.18 9.77 -4.46
N PHE A 102 7.60 9.41 -3.33
CA PHE A 102 6.95 8.14 -3.12
C PHE A 102 5.50 8.37 -2.71
N GLU A 103 4.63 7.44 -3.07
CA GLU A 103 3.21 7.50 -2.78
C GLU A 103 2.81 6.22 -2.05
N ALA A 104 2.04 6.36 -0.98
CA ALA A 104 1.33 5.25 -0.37
C ALA A 104 -0.16 5.40 -0.66
N ARG A 105 -0.78 4.33 -1.17
CA ARG A 105 -2.22 4.25 -1.45
C ARG A 105 -2.85 3.12 -0.66
N VAL A 106 -3.94 3.41 0.04
CA VAL A 106 -4.70 2.46 0.84
C VAL A 106 -5.98 2.11 0.12
N TYR A 107 -6.20 0.81 -0.06
CA TYR A 107 -7.39 0.22 -0.65
C TYR A 107 -8.09 -0.66 0.38
N VAL A 108 -9.42 -0.62 0.41
CA VAL A 108 -10.25 -1.53 1.20
C VAL A 108 -11.28 -2.13 0.27
N ASP A 109 -11.35 -3.46 0.19
CA ASP A 109 -12.25 -4.19 -0.72
C ASP A 109 -12.11 -3.73 -2.18
N GLY A 110 -10.88 -3.38 -2.58
CA GLY A 110 -10.54 -2.88 -3.92
C GLY A 110 -10.85 -1.39 -4.16
N VAL A 111 -11.51 -0.71 -3.22
CA VAL A 111 -11.83 0.72 -3.31
C VAL A 111 -10.69 1.55 -2.75
N PHE A 112 -10.26 2.59 -3.48
CA PHE A 112 -9.27 3.55 -2.99
C PHE A 112 -9.87 4.39 -1.87
N ILE A 113 -9.27 4.35 -0.68
CA ILE A 113 -9.78 5.05 0.51
C ILE A 113 -8.88 6.23 0.89
N ALA A 114 -7.56 6.07 0.84
CA ALA A 114 -6.62 7.11 1.27
C ALA A 114 -5.33 7.07 0.46
N GLY A 115 -4.68 8.22 0.31
CA GLY A 115 -3.38 8.33 -0.34
C GLY A 115 -2.56 9.47 0.23
N THR A 116 -1.25 9.29 0.25
CA THR A 116 -0.29 10.32 0.69
C THR A 116 0.97 10.24 -0.15
N ILE A 117 1.64 11.38 -0.28
CA ILE A 117 2.89 11.53 -1.02
C ILE A 117 3.95 12.04 -0.06
N PHE A 118 5.13 11.41 -0.08
CA PHE A 118 6.25 11.76 0.78
C PHE A 118 7.56 11.77 0.01
N GLY A 119 8.45 12.70 0.37
CA GLY A 119 9.78 12.81 -0.20
C GLY A 119 10.81 11.99 0.59
N GLN A 120 12.05 11.97 0.12
CA GLN A 120 13.15 11.24 0.76
C GLN A 120 13.54 11.75 2.15
N ARG A 121 13.10 12.95 2.54
CA ARG A 121 13.40 13.59 3.84
C ARG A 121 12.25 13.52 4.83
N THR A 122 11.25 12.69 4.55
CA THR A 122 10.10 12.50 5.43
C THR A 122 10.53 11.89 6.74
N ASP A 123 10.00 12.41 7.84
CA ASP A 123 10.16 11.80 9.16
C ASP A 123 9.26 10.57 9.28
N TRP A 124 9.86 9.44 9.66
CA TRP A 124 9.16 8.17 9.79
C TRP A 124 8.83 7.87 11.26
N PRO A 125 7.65 7.28 11.57
CA PRO A 125 6.60 6.85 10.65
C PRO A 125 5.74 7.96 10.05
N HIS A 126 5.24 7.71 8.85
CA HIS A 126 4.16 8.48 8.26
C HIS A 126 2.83 7.76 8.49
N VAL A 127 1.92 8.39 9.25
CA VAL A 127 0.63 7.81 9.62
C VAL A 127 -0.47 8.33 8.72
N ILE A 128 -1.24 7.41 8.14
CA ILE A 128 -2.44 7.68 7.35
C ILE A 128 -3.63 7.29 8.22
N GLU A 129 -4.52 8.23 8.50
CA GLU A 129 -5.71 8.03 9.33
C GLU A 129 -7.01 8.53 8.70
N LEU A 130 -6.90 9.57 7.86
CA LEU A 130 -8.03 10.16 7.16
C LEU A 130 -8.30 9.46 5.84
N SER A 131 -9.58 9.27 5.58
CA SER A 131 -10.15 8.86 4.30
C SER A 131 -10.25 10.05 3.35
N THR A 132 -10.28 9.78 2.05
CA THR A 132 -10.65 10.77 1.02
C THR A 132 -12.16 11.04 0.97
N HIS A 133 -12.95 10.20 1.64
CA HIS A 133 -14.38 10.41 1.81
C HIS A 133 -14.65 11.42 2.94
N LEU A 134 -15.70 12.22 2.76
CA LEU A 134 -16.21 13.12 3.78
C LEU A 134 -17.36 12.44 4.55
N ASP A 135 -17.51 12.78 5.82
CA ASP A 135 -18.68 12.40 6.61
C ASP A 135 -19.95 13.17 6.16
N ARG A 136 -21.08 12.93 6.84
CA ARG A 136 -22.37 13.55 6.47
C ARG A 136 -22.36 15.07 6.72
N GLU A 137 -21.46 15.51 7.57
CA GLU A 137 -21.26 16.89 7.97
C GLU A 137 -20.21 17.61 7.09
N GLY A 138 -19.57 16.89 6.16
CA GLY A 138 -18.57 17.42 5.24
C GLY A 138 -17.15 17.47 5.80
N ASN A 139 -16.88 16.85 6.95
CA ASN A 139 -15.54 16.76 7.53
C ASN A 139 -14.78 15.53 7.01
N PRO A 140 -13.43 15.50 7.10
CA PRO A 140 -12.65 14.32 6.79
C PRO A 140 -13.07 13.12 7.63
N ASP A 141 -13.47 12.02 7.01
CA ASP A 141 -13.79 10.78 7.72
C ASP A 141 -12.51 10.00 8.05
N MET A 142 -12.60 9.13 9.06
CA MET A 142 -11.53 8.19 9.43
C MET A 142 -11.63 6.93 8.58
N MET A 143 -10.51 6.26 8.33
CA MET A 143 -10.53 4.95 7.66
C MET A 143 -11.28 3.90 8.49
N ARG A 144 -12.08 3.07 7.81
CA ARG A 144 -13.00 2.08 8.40
C ARG A 144 -12.64 0.66 8.02
N PHE A 145 -12.62 -0.22 9.02
CA PHE A 145 -12.26 -1.61 8.85
C PHE A 145 -13.36 -2.36 8.07
N PRO A 146 -13.01 -3.18 7.06
CA PRO A 146 -14.00 -3.86 6.23
C PRO A 146 -14.81 -4.90 7.00
N PRO A 147 -16.04 -5.22 6.54
CA PRO A 147 -16.78 -6.36 7.05
C PRO A 147 -16.05 -7.66 6.74
N PHE A 148 -16.23 -8.68 7.59
CA PHE A 148 -15.71 -10.00 7.27
C PHE A 148 -16.57 -10.67 6.21
N HIS A 149 -15.92 -11.14 5.15
CA HIS A 149 -16.52 -11.85 4.02
C HIS A 149 -16.38 -13.38 4.23
N PRO A 150 -17.43 -14.09 4.70
CA PRO A 150 -17.34 -15.50 5.07
C PRO A 150 -16.99 -16.43 3.90
N GLU A 151 -17.29 -16.02 2.67
CA GLU A 151 -16.94 -16.69 1.43
C GLU A 151 -15.44 -16.96 1.29
N ILE A 152 -14.59 -16.13 1.91
CA ILE A 152 -13.13 -16.30 1.92
C ILE A 152 -12.74 -17.64 2.57
N LEU A 153 -13.49 -18.11 3.58
CA LEU A 153 -13.24 -19.41 4.22
C LEU A 153 -13.57 -20.59 3.29
N GLY A 154 -14.47 -20.37 2.32
CA GLY A 154 -14.89 -21.37 1.35
C GLY A 154 -14.08 -21.35 0.05
N GLN A 155 -13.15 -20.40 -0.13
CA GLN A 155 -12.36 -20.29 -1.34
C GLN A 155 -11.44 -21.52 -1.50
N LYS A 156 -11.56 -22.19 -2.65
CA LYS A 156 -10.75 -23.38 -2.99
C LYS A 156 -9.34 -23.04 -3.47
N HIS A 157 -9.16 -21.84 -4.01
CA HIS A 157 -7.89 -21.34 -4.50
C HIS A 157 -7.69 -19.92 -4.00
N TRP A 158 -6.46 -19.61 -3.60
CA TRP A 158 -6.07 -18.25 -3.23
C TRP A 158 -5.75 -17.46 -4.50
N ASP A 159 -6.38 -16.30 -4.66
CA ASP A 159 -6.05 -15.34 -5.71
C ASP A 159 -5.31 -14.13 -5.11
N ILE A 160 -4.17 -13.81 -5.74
CA ILE A 160 -3.31 -12.68 -5.41
C ILE A 160 -3.95 -11.35 -5.80
N ASP A 161 -4.74 -11.36 -6.87
CA ASP A 161 -5.42 -10.19 -7.40
C ASP A 161 -6.76 -9.95 -6.69
N ASP A 162 -7.25 -10.91 -5.89
CA ASP A 162 -8.43 -10.73 -5.06
C ASP A 162 -8.19 -9.63 -4.02
N MET A 163 -9.15 -8.72 -3.96
CA MET A 163 -9.16 -7.54 -3.11
C MET A 163 -10.26 -7.61 -2.05
N ASN A 164 -11.22 -8.54 -2.18
CA ASN A 164 -12.36 -8.63 -1.28
C ASN A 164 -11.91 -9.07 0.11
N GLY A 165 -12.39 -8.36 1.13
CA GLY A 165 -12.00 -8.55 2.52
C GLY A 165 -10.54 -8.24 2.81
N ARG A 166 -9.90 -7.39 2.00
CA ARG A 166 -8.49 -7.04 2.16
C ARG A 166 -8.30 -5.54 2.31
N ILE A 167 -7.45 -5.18 3.25
CA ILE A 167 -6.83 -3.86 3.32
C ILE A 167 -5.52 -3.99 2.54
N ARG A 168 -5.33 -3.22 1.47
CA ARG A 168 -4.10 -3.26 0.68
C ARG A 168 -3.44 -1.89 0.66
N VAL A 169 -2.15 -1.87 0.95
CA VAL A 169 -1.31 -0.67 0.86
C VAL A 169 -0.33 -0.85 -0.29
N VAL A 170 -0.37 0.04 -1.27
CA VAL A 170 0.54 0.04 -2.42
C VAL A 170 1.52 1.19 -2.25
N ILE A 171 2.81 0.88 -2.29
CA ILE A 171 3.87 1.89 -2.31
C ILE A 171 4.35 2.03 -3.75
N ALA A 172 4.38 3.26 -4.25
CA ALA A 172 4.86 3.61 -5.58
C ALA A 172 5.99 4.65 -5.50
N GLU A 173 6.82 4.69 -6.54
CA GLU A 173 7.80 5.74 -6.78
C GLU A 173 7.40 6.55 -8.02
N GLY A 174 7.75 7.83 -8.01
CA GLY A 174 7.48 8.75 -9.10
C GLY A 174 8.27 10.04 -8.95
N PHE A 175 8.00 10.98 -9.84
CA PHE A 175 8.68 12.27 -9.86
C PHE A 175 7.68 13.38 -9.62
N SER A 176 8.12 14.49 -9.02
CA SER A 176 7.48 15.76 -9.25
C SER A 176 8.24 16.59 -10.26
N ARG A 177 7.50 17.11 -11.24
CA ARG A 177 8.02 18.01 -12.28
C ARG A 177 7.44 19.40 -12.05
N PRO A 178 8.28 20.43 -11.79
CA PRO A 178 7.82 21.78 -11.47
C PRO A 178 6.83 22.36 -12.49
N ASN A 179 6.92 21.93 -13.75
CA ASN A 179 6.13 22.47 -14.86
C ASN A 179 4.99 21.54 -15.34
N ARG A 180 4.57 20.54 -14.55
CA ARG A 180 3.45 19.64 -14.89
C ARG A 180 2.34 19.65 -13.83
N SER A 181 1.11 19.46 -14.32
CA SER A 181 -0.09 19.23 -13.50
C SER A 181 -0.72 17.89 -13.89
N PRO A 182 -1.00 16.96 -12.94
CA PRO A 182 -0.72 17.08 -11.51
C PRO A 182 0.79 17.07 -11.21
N PRO A 183 1.20 17.62 -10.05
CA PRO A 183 2.62 17.79 -9.75
C PRO A 183 3.34 16.46 -9.52
N PHE A 184 2.65 15.35 -9.23
CA PHE A 184 3.26 14.02 -9.06
C PHE A 184 2.91 13.09 -10.24
N GLU A 185 3.93 12.56 -10.88
CA GLU A 185 3.85 11.58 -11.96
C GLU A 185 4.33 10.22 -11.44
N ARG A 186 3.39 9.33 -11.10
CA ARG A 186 3.69 7.96 -10.70
C ARG A 186 4.43 7.24 -11.83
N TYR A 187 5.53 6.59 -11.49
CA TYR A 187 6.33 5.87 -12.46
C TYR A 187 6.14 4.36 -12.34
N LYS A 188 6.33 3.83 -11.13
CA LYS A 188 6.33 2.40 -10.84
C LYS A 188 5.78 2.09 -9.44
N ASP A 189 4.94 1.06 -9.34
CA ASP A 189 4.60 0.43 -8.07
C ASP A 189 5.79 -0.42 -7.57
N VAL A 190 6.23 -0.13 -6.35
CA VAL A 190 7.40 -0.77 -5.72
C VAL A 190 7.01 -2.06 -5.03
N VAL A 191 5.91 -2.04 -4.27
CA VAL A 191 5.39 -3.19 -3.52
C VAL A 191 3.92 -2.99 -3.19
N ALA A 192 3.16 -4.10 -3.16
CA ALA A 192 1.83 -4.14 -2.56
C ALA A 192 1.85 -4.98 -1.28
N MET A 193 1.23 -4.47 -0.22
CA MET A 193 1.12 -5.12 1.09
C MET A 193 -0.36 -5.35 1.40
N SER A 194 -0.78 -6.61 1.38
CA SER A 194 -2.18 -7.02 1.41
C SER A 194 -2.49 -7.75 2.72
N PHE A 195 -3.35 -7.15 3.53
CA PHE A 195 -3.75 -7.65 4.84
C PHE A 195 -5.13 -8.29 4.74
N GLN A 196 -5.17 -9.62 4.85
CA GLN A 196 -6.39 -10.41 4.90
C GLN A 196 -6.83 -10.54 6.36
N HIS A 197 -7.91 -9.89 6.75
CA HIS A 197 -8.41 -10.11 8.10
C HIS A 197 -9.14 -11.44 8.19
N ALA A 198 -8.90 -12.15 9.30
CA ALA A 198 -9.54 -13.42 9.60
C ALA A 198 -10.00 -13.44 11.06
N PRO A 199 -11.23 -13.91 11.35
CA PRO A 199 -11.68 -14.09 12.72
C PRO A 199 -10.80 -15.13 13.40
N LEU A 200 -10.03 -14.70 14.40
CA LEU A 200 -9.50 -15.62 15.39
C LEU A 200 -10.69 -16.08 16.22
N GLY A 201 -11.01 -17.38 16.22
CA GLY A 201 -12.26 -17.91 16.75
C GLY A 201 -12.63 -17.35 18.13
N LYS A 202 -13.75 -16.61 18.20
CA LYS A 202 -14.53 -16.12 19.37
C LYS A 202 -13.83 -15.62 20.65
N TYR A 203 -12.51 -15.61 20.78
CA TYR A 203 -11.83 -15.22 22.01
C TYR A 203 -10.54 -14.47 21.69
N LEU A 204 -10.54 -13.18 22.03
CA LEU A 204 -9.45 -12.19 22.11
C LEU A 204 -9.69 -10.93 21.27
N VAL A 205 -10.81 -10.25 21.53
CA VAL A 205 -10.84 -8.78 21.45
C VAL A 205 -10.80 -8.27 22.88
N SER A 206 -9.63 -7.84 23.35
CA SER A 206 -9.47 -6.98 24.53
C SER A 206 -7.99 -6.67 24.78
N HIS A 207 -7.40 -5.78 23.98
CA HIS A 207 -6.14 -5.14 24.41
C HIS A 207 -6.14 -3.61 24.27
N CYS A 208 -7.24 -2.99 23.82
CA CYS A 208 -7.35 -1.52 23.77
C CYS A 208 -8.63 -0.98 24.44
N GLN A 209 -9.32 -1.77 25.27
CA GLN A 209 -10.28 -1.22 26.25
C GLN A 209 -9.54 -0.99 27.57
N GLY A 210 -9.20 0.27 27.84
CA GLY A 210 -8.76 0.73 29.15
C GLY A 210 -7.26 1.00 29.26
N ILE A 211 -6.85 2.20 28.89
CA ILE A 211 -5.85 2.96 29.66
C ILE A 211 -6.38 4.41 29.70
N PHE A 212 -6.93 4.79 30.85
CA PHE A 212 -7.16 6.18 31.24
C PHE A 212 -5.83 6.88 31.48
#